data_AF-A0A3S0X214-F1
#
_entry.id   AF-A0A3S0X214-F1
#
_cell.length_a   1.000
_cell.length_b   1.000
_cell.length_c   1.000
_cell.angle_alpha   90.00
_cell.angle_beta   90.00
_cell.angle_gamma   90.00
#
_symmetry.space_group_name_H-M   'P 1'
#
loop_
_entity.id
_entity.type
_entity.pdbx_description
1 polymer ?
#
loop_
_entity_poly.entity_id
_entity_poly.type
_entity_poly.pdbx_seq_one_letter_code
_entity_poly.pdbx_strand_id
1 'polypeptide(L)'
;MTYVKNIENELIQRIPHTIDFLNDISQSIAERAFYNTSFSPDKRAVNVRIEYVEALLKDKNIVLNEISSASKRGAEVRKDFDVMVDEWFKSHREKLSCGYNSWLHAHAKVASSFVVGPANFPVARNQKLSNYADAKLTAITEFRKKSIRNILKFILPYGDGSSIQTDDPNAGEKIENKIASLEKQRDEMKAINKLIRKFFKNGSPEILPDNLVEFKNILRTEFKMSEKQIVYLMEPNYGGKIAGFEKWGVTSH
;
A
#
# COMPACT_ATOMS: atom_id res chain seq x y z
N MET A 1 37.23 -4.52 6.70
CA MET A 1 35.84 -4.74 7.13
C MET A 1 35.14 -5.50 6.01
N THR A 2 34.68 -6.73 6.25
CA THR A 2 34.03 -7.56 5.20
C THR A 2 32.71 -6.93 4.77
N TYR A 3 32.39 -6.95 3.47
CA TYR A 3 31.14 -6.42 2.87
C TYR A 3 29.87 -6.80 3.66
N VAL A 4 29.84 -8.04 4.17
CA VAL A 4 28.81 -8.62 5.05
C VAL A 4 28.53 -7.77 6.30
N LYS A 5 29.58 -7.32 7.01
CA LYS A 5 29.42 -6.51 8.24
C LYS A 5 28.89 -5.11 7.93
N ASN A 6 29.14 -4.59 6.73
CA ASN A 6 28.79 -3.21 6.42
C ASN A 6 27.27 -3.04 6.24
N ILE A 7 26.59 -3.97 5.57
CA ILE A 7 25.15 -3.82 5.27
C ILE A 7 24.27 -3.96 6.52
N GLU A 8 24.53 -4.96 7.37
CA GLU A 8 23.77 -5.10 8.63
C GLU A 8 24.02 -3.91 9.55
N ASN A 9 25.27 -3.41 9.62
CA ASN A 9 25.60 -2.23 10.39
C ASN A 9 24.92 -0.97 9.85
N GLU A 10 24.78 -0.81 8.53
CA GLU A 10 24.03 0.30 7.92
C GLU A 10 22.56 0.29 8.34
N LEU A 11 21.93 -0.89 8.39
CA LEU A 11 20.54 -1.01 8.86
C LEU A 11 20.40 -0.71 10.35
N ILE A 12 21.31 -1.23 11.16
CA ILE A 12 21.35 -0.96 12.61
C ILE A 12 21.57 0.53 12.87
N GLN A 13 22.44 1.19 12.10
CA GLN A 13 22.65 2.64 12.18
C GLN A 13 21.39 3.43 11.84
N ARG A 14 20.65 3.01 10.80
CA ARG A 14 19.39 3.65 10.42
C ARG A 14 18.27 3.40 11.44
N ILE A 15 18.19 2.19 11.97
CA ILE A 15 17.10 1.73 12.84
C ILE A 15 17.68 0.85 13.97
N PRO A 16 18.09 1.43 15.11
CA PRO A 16 18.83 0.71 16.16
C PRO A 16 18.12 -0.51 16.76
N HIS A 17 16.78 -0.46 16.87
CA HIS A 17 15.99 -1.56 17.44
C HIS A 17 15.86 -2.79 16.53
N THR A 18 16.39 -2.74 15.29
CA THR A 18 16.37 -3.88 14.36
C THR A 18 17.34 -4.99 14.74
N ILE A 19 18.26 -4.73 15.67
CA ILE A 19 19.25 -5.72 16.12
C ILE A 19 18.56 -6.97 16.69
N ASP A 20 17.46 -6.80 17.43
CA ASP A 20 16.71 -7.92 17.99
C ASP A 20 16.04 -8.75 16.89
N PHE A 21 15.52 -8.09 15.84
CA PHE A 21 14.88 -8.77 14.72
C PHE A 21 15.90 -9.53 13.86
N LEU A 22 17.11 -8.98 13.69
CA LEU A 22 18.20 -9.66 12.99
C LEU A 22 18.64 -10.94 13.72
N ASN A 23 18.43 -11.03 15.04
CA ASN A 23 18.78 -12.19 15.85
C ASN A 23 17.73 -13.31 15.79
N ASP A 24 16.54 -13.06 15.23
CA ASP A 24 15.50 -14.09 15.04
C ASP A 24 15.92 -15.17 14.02
N ILE A 25 16.83 -14.79 13.12
CA ILE A 25 17.43 -15.68 12.12
C ILE A 25 18.94 -15.66 12.34
N SER A 26 19.49 -16.80 12.78
CA SER A 26 20.92 -16.96 12.97
C SER A 26 21.68 -16.88 11.64
N GLN A 27 22.76 -16.09 11.63
CA GLN A 27 23.66 -15.97 10.48
C GLN A 27 24.16 -17.33 9.99
N SER A 28 24.57 -18.22 10.90
CA SER A 28 25.13 -19.53 10.52
C SER A 28 24.08 -20.46 9.91
N ILE A 29 22.82 -20.36 10.33
CA ILE A 29 21.71 -21.13 9.74
C ILE A 29 21.43 -20.61 8.32
N ALA A 30 21.37 -19.29 8.16
CA ALA A 30 21.14 -18.67 6.87
C ALA A 30 22.29 -18.97 5.88
N GLU A 31 23.55 -18.92 6.32
CA GLU A 31 24.72 -19.28 5.49
C GLU A 31 24.65 -20.72 5.00
N ARG A 32 24.38 -21.65 5.93
CA ARG A 32 24.24 -23.07 5.60
C ARG A 32 23.16 -23.32 4.56
N ALA A 33 22.09 -22.54 4.58
CA ALA A 33 21.02 -22.68 3.61
C ALA A 33 21.46 -22.42 2.16
N PHE A 34 22.53 -21.65 1.94
CA PHE A 34 22.99 -21.26 0.60
C PHE A 34 24.28 -21.94 0.13
N TYR A 35 24.92 -22.77 0.96
CA TYR A 35 26.18 -23.43 0.60
C TYR A 35 26.14 -24.20 -0.72
N ASN A 36 25.04 -24.89 -1.00
CA ASN A 36 24.90 -25.71 -2.19
C ASN A 36 24.29 -24.94 -3.38
N THR A 37 23.95 -23.67 -3.22
CA THR A 37 23.18 -22.89 -4.20
C THR A 37 23.80 -21.55 -4.56
N SER A 38 24.86 -21.11 -3.88
CA SER A 38 25.54 -19.84 -4.14
C SER A 38 27.05 -19.93 -3.91
N PHE A 39 27.82 -19.18 -4.69
CA PHE A 39 29.27 -18.99 -4.47
C PHE A 39 29.59 -17.95 -3.38
N SER A 40 28.59 -17.22 -2.87
CA SER A 40 28.77 -16.31 -1.72
C SER A 40 27.65 -16.50 -0.69
N PRO A 41 27.65 -17.64 0.03
CA PRO A 41 26.62 -17.98 0.99
C PRO A 41 26.51 -16.99 2.15
N ASP A 42 27.64 -16.43 2.57
CA ASP A 42 27.80 -15.35 3.54
C ASP A 42 26.97 -14.10 3.17
N LYS A 43 27.10 -13.63 1.93
CA LYS A 43 26.36 -12.46 1.44
C LYS A 43 24.87 -12.76 1.29
N ARG A 44 24.52 -13.97 0.83
CA ARG A 44 23.12 -14.39 0.70
C ARG A 44 22.43 -14.49 2.06
N ALA A 45 23.12 -14.98 3.08
CA ALA A 45 22.61 -15.06 4.43
C ALA A 45 22.24 -13.69 5.00
N VAL A 46 23.14 -12.72 4.87
CA VAL A 46 22.89 -11.32 5.28
C VAL A 46 21.65 -10.78 4.57
N ASN A 47 21.59 -10.91 3.25
CA ASN A 47 20.46 -10.37 2.48
C ASN A 47 19.12 -10.95 2.93
N VAL A 48 19.04 -12.25 3.23
CA VAL A 48 17.81 -12.87 3.72
C VAL A 48 17.41 -12.35 5.11
N ARG A 49 18.38 -12.20 6.01
CA ARG A 49 18.12 -11.64 7.35
C ARG A 49 17.58 -10.22 7.24
N ILE A 50 18.15 -9.42 6.35
CA ILE A 50 17.69 -8.07 6.04
C ILE A 50 16.28 -8.09 5.45
N GLU A 51 16.04 -8.94 4.45
CA GLU A 51 14.72 -9.06 3.80
C GLU A 51 13.64 -9.43 4.81
N TYR A 52 13.96 -10.31 5.77
CA TYR A 52 13.06 -10.64 6.88
C TYR A 52 12.71 -9.41 7.73
N VAL A 53 13.71 -8.62 8.14
CA VAL A 53 13.49 -7.42 8.94
C VAL A 53 12.70 -6.36 8.17
N GLU A 54 13.07 -6.11 6.91
CA GLU A 54 12.35 -5.17 6.05
C GLU A 54 10.91 -5.60 5.83
N ALA A 55 10.67 -6.90 5.61
CA ALA A 55 9.33 -7.47 5.50
C ALA A 55 8.50 -7.23 6.77
N LEU A 56 9.09 -7.47 7.93
CA LEU A 56 8.43 -7.28 9.23
C LEU A 56 8.05 -5.81 9.46
N LEU A 57 8.97 -4.88 9.23
CA LEU A 57 8.73 -3.44 9.36
C LEU A 57 7.71 -2.94 8.35
N LYS A 58 7.78 -3.41 7.10
CA LYS A 58 6.81 -3.10 6.06
C LYS A 58 5.40 -3.55 6.46
N ASP A 59 5.27 -4.75 7.02
CA ASP A 59 3.98 -5.27 7.46
C ASP A 59 3.37 -4.41 8.58
N LYS A 60 4.19 -3.97 9.56
CA LYS A 60 3.75 -3.03 10.62
C LYS A 60 3.30 -1.70 10.03
N ASN A 61 4.09 -1.13 9.13
CA ASN A 61 3.78 0.15 8.50
C ASN A 61 2.51 0.09 7.65
N ILE A 62 2.26 -1.02 6.93
CA ILE A 62 1.00 -1.21 6.19
C ILE A 62 -0.18 -1.13 7.15
N VAL A 63 -0.15 -1.85 8.26
CA VAL A 63 -1.26 -1.85 9.24
C VAL A 63 -1.50 -0.45 9.79
N LEU A 64 -0.45 0.25 10.23
CA LEU A 64 -0.56 1.61 10.77
C LEU A 64 -1.08 2.63 9.74
N ASN A 65 -0.60 2.53 8.50
CA ASN A 65 -1.03 3.44 7.43
C ASN A 65 -2.50 3.22 7.05
N GLU A 66 -2.96 1.96 7.01
CA GLU A 66 -4.37 1.65 6.75
C GLU A 66 -5.26 2.16 7.89
N ILE A 67 -4.85 2.00 9.15
CA ILE A 67 -5.58 2.53 10.31
C ILE A 67 -5.66 4.07 10.24
N SER A 68 -4.54 4.75 9.96
CA SER A 68 -4.53 6.21 9.82
C SER A 68 -5.41 6.69 8.65
N SER A 69 -5.37 5.98 7.53
CA SER A 69 -6.18 6.31 6.36
C SER A 69 -7.67 6.09 6.62
N ALA A 70 -8.03 4.98 7.27
CA ALA A 70 -9.39 4.69 7.69
C ALA A 70 -9.94 5.76 8.66
N SER A 71 -9.13 6.16 9.65
CA SER A 71 -9.48 7.24 10.57
C SER A 71 -9.74 8.56 9.84
N LYS A 72 -8.89 8.93 8.86
CA LYS A 72 -9.10 10.14 8.03
C LYS A 72 -10.37 10.09 7.18
N ARG A 73 -10.80 8.89 6.76
CA ARG A 73 -12.06 8.68 6.02
C ARG A 73 -13.29 8.68 6.94
N GLY A 74 -13.12 8.78 8.26
CA GLY A 74 -14.21 8.71 9.22
C GLY A 74 -14.70 7.29 9.51
N ALA A 75 -13.86 6.27 9.23
CA ALA A 75 -14.14 4.91 9.65
C ALA A 75 -14.07 4.78 11.17
N GLU A 76 -14.85 3.84 11.72
CA GLU A 76 -14.77 3.54 13.15
C GLU A 76 -13.55 2.65 13.42
N VAL A 77 -12.64 3.16 14.24
CA VAL A 77 -11.43 2.48 14.67
C VAL A 77 -11.60 2.10 16.14
N ARG A 78 -11.32 0.84 16.50
CA ARG A 78 -11.30 0.44 17.91
C ARG A 78 -10.33 1.31 18.71
N LYS A 79 -10.75 1.77 19.89
CA LYS A 79 -9.93 2.67 20.75
C LYS A 79 -8.61 2.03 21.19
N ASP A 80 -8.61 0.73 21.46
CA ASP A 80 -7.42 0.00 21.96
C ASP A 80 -6.54 -0.54 20.83
N PHE A 81 -6.60 0.05 19.64
CA PHE A 81 -5.89 -0.49 18.46
C PHE A 81 -4.37 -0.53 18.66
N ASP A 82 -3.79 0.41 19.40
CA ASP A 82 -2.34 0.44 19.66
C ASP A 82 -1.86 -0.85 20.36
N VAL A 83 -2.57 -1.26 21.43
CA VAL A 83 -2.25 -2.49 22.17
C VAL A 83 -2.45 -3.72 21.29
N MET A 84 -3.55 -3.74 20.52
CA MET A 84 -3.85 -4.86 19.60
C MET A 84 -2.78 -5.01 18.51
N VAL A 85 -2.29 -3.90 17.95
CA VAL A 85 -1.23 -3.91 16.93
C VAL A 85 0.08 -4.39 17.53
N ASP A 86 0.43 -3.98 18.75
CA ASP A 86 1.67 -4.42 19.39
C ASP A 86 1.64 -5.90 19.78
N GLU A 87 0.51 -6.41 20.30
CA GLU A 87 0.33 -7.84 20.56
C GLU A 87 0.34 -8.67 19.27
N TRP A 88 -0.38 -8.20 18.25
CA TRP A 88 -0.35 -8.80 16.92
C TRP A 88 1.08 -8.84 16.37
N PHE A 89 1.83 -7.74 16.46
CA PHE A 89 3.18 -7.63 15.93
C PHE A 89 4.14 -8.64 16.58
N LYS A 90 4.02 -8.87 17.90
CA LYS A 90 4.78 -9.92 18.61
C LYS A 90 4.48 -11.31 18.03
N SER A 91 3.20 -11.66 17.96
CA SER A 91 2.78 -12.97 17.43
C SER A 91 3.11 -13.15 15.93
N HIS A 92 3.06 -12.06 15.16
CA HIS A 92 3.37 -12.02 13.74
C HIS A 92 4.88 -12.22 13.52
N ARG A 93 5.72 -11.53 14.31
CA ARG A 93 7.18 -11.70 14.31
C ARG A 93 7.57 -13.15 14.58
N GLU A 94 7.01 -13.77 15.61
CA GLU A 94 7.29 -15.17 15.99
C GLU A 94 6.92 -16.17 14.88
N LYS A 95 5.73 -16.03 14.31
CA LYS A 95 5.29 -16.91 13.22
C LYS A 95 6.11 -16.69 11.95
N LEU A 96 6.46 -15.44 11.66
CA LEU A 96 7.25 -15.10 10.49
C LEU A 96 8.69 -15.65 10.62
N SER A 97 9.34 -15.47 11.77
CA SER A 97 10.68 -16.01 12.02
C SER A 97 10.69 -17.55 11.96
N CYS A 98 9.68 -18.21 12.56
CA CYS A 98 9.51 -19.65 12.44
C CYS A 98 9.34 -20.10 10.98
N GLY A 99 8.57 -19.35 10.19
CA GLY A 99 8.38 -19.59 8.76
C GLY A 99 9.70 -19.51 7.98
N TYR A 100 10.44 -18.41 8.15
CA TYR A 100 11.74 -18.22 7.50
C TYR A 100 12.76 -19.28 7.91
N ASN A 101 12.87 -19.61 9.21
CA ASN A 101 13.75 -20.67 9.68
C ASN A 101 13.35 -22.04 9.07
N SER A 102 12.05 -22.36 9.01
CA SER A 102 11.58 -23.58 8.34
C SER A 102 11.93 -23.61 6.85
N TRP A 103 11.86 -22.46 6.16
CA TRP A 103 12.26 -22.36 4.76
C TRP A 103 13.77 -22.53 4.59
N LEU A 104 14.59 -21.86 5.41
CA LEU A 104 16.06 -21.99 5.37
C LEU A 104 16.50 -23.44 5.56
N HIS A 105 15.89 -24.17 6.50
CA HIS A 105 16.16 -25.59 6.70
C HIS A 105 15.74 -26.47 5.50
N ALA A 106 14.68 -26.11 4.79
CA ALA A 106 14.28 -26.79 3.57
C ALA A 106 15.25 -26.48 2.42
N HIS A 107 15.59 -25.20 2.24
CA HIS A 107 16.47 -24.70 1.20
C HIS A 107 17.91 -25.23 1.34
N ALA A 108 18.40 -25.42 2.56
CA ALA A 108 19.72 -26.02 2.82
C ALA A 108 19.92 -27.40 2.17
N LYS A 109 18.83 -28.13 1.89
CA LYS A 109 18.86 -29.44 1.23
C LYS A 109 18.89 -29.35 -0.30
N VAL A 110 18.56 -28.19 -0.85
CA VAL A 110 18.57 -27.93 -2.29
C VAL A 110 20.01 -27.69 -2.73
N ALA A 111 20.36 -28.23 -3.88
CA ALA A 111 21.65 -28.01 -4.53
C ALA A 111 21.44 -27.44 -5.94
N SER A 112 22.37 -26.62 -6.39
CA SER A 112 22.45 -26.15 -7.77
C SER A 112 23.54 -26.92 -8.49
N SER A 113 23.23 -27.55 -9.62
CA SER A 113 24.22 -28.24 -10.46
C SER A 113 25.34 -27.31 -10.92
N PHE A 114 25.08 -26.00 -10.98
CA PHE A 114 26.09 -24.99 -11.29
C PHE A 114 27.10 -24.79 -10.16
N VAL A 115 26.70 -25.03 -8.90
CA VAL A 115 27.53 -24.84 -7.71
C VAL A 115 28.22 -26.15 -7.30
N VAL A 116 27.48 -27.26 -7.27
CA VAL A 116 28.02 -28.57 -6.85
C VAL A 116 28.60 -29.39 -8.01
N GLY A 117 28.42 -28.93 -9.25
CA GLY A 117 28.84 -29.61 -10.47
C GLY A 117 27.71 -30.46 -11.10
N PRO A 118 27.72 -30.65 -12.44
CA PRO A 118 26.66 -31.36 -13.15
C PRO A 118 26.81 -32.88 -13.11
N ALA A 119 28.00 -33.41 -12.81
CA ALA A 119 28.28 -34.84 -12.86
C ALA A 119 27.42 -35.62 -11.84
N ASN A 120 26.65 -36.60 -12.32
CA ASN A 120 25.75 -37.43 -11.52
C ASN A 120 24.74 -36.65 -10.64
N PHE A 121 24.34 -35.45 -11.08
CA PHE A 121 23.43 -34.61 -10.31
C PHE A 121 22.00 -35.23 -10.24
N PRO A 122 21.42 -35.40 -9.03
CA PRO A 122 20.14 -36.08 -8.86
C PRO A 122 18.95 -35.14 -9.15
N VAL A 123 18.73 -34.81 -10.43
CA VAL A 123 17.76 -33.80 -10.90
C VAL A 123 16.37 -34.01 -10.28
N ALA A 124 15.78 -35.20 -10.42
CA ALA A 124 14.42 -35.47 -9.94
C ALA A 124 14.27 -35.31 -8.42
N ARG A 125 15.29 -35.69 -7.64
CA ARG A 125 15.29 -35.51 -6.17
C ARG A 125 15.42 -34.04 -5.83
N ASN A 126 16.33 -33.33 -6.48
CA ASN A 126 16.56 -31.92 -6.21
C ASN A 126 15.35 -31.05 -6.59
N GLN A 127 14.66 -31.36 -7.69
CA GLN A 127 13.44 -30.66 -8.07
C GLN A 127 12.37 -30.78 -6.99
N LYS A 128 12.18 -31.97 -6.39
CA LYS A 128 11.24 -32.15 -5.28
C LYS A 128 11.62 -31.31 -4.05
N LEU A 129 12.92 -31.22 -3.74
CA LEU A 129 13.42 -30.41 -2.63
C LEU A 129 13.23 -28.91 -2.89
N SER A 130 13.52 -28.46 -4.12
CA SER A 130 13.29 -27.06 -4.55
C SER A 130 11.81 -26.72 -4.43
N ASN A 131 10.93 -27.52 -5.03
CA ASN A 131 9.48 -27.30 -4.95
C ASN A 131 8.98 -27.25 -3.50
N TYR A 132 9.54 -28.06 -2.61
CA TYR A 132 9.21 -28.03 -1.19
C TYR A 132 9.68 -26.73 -0.50
N ALA A 133 10.87 -26.24 -0.82
CA ALA A 133 11.35 -24.94 -0.33
C ALA A 133 10.50 -23.78 -0.89
N ASP A 134 10.17 -23.80 -2.17
CA ASP A 134 9.33 -22.79 -2.82
C ASP A 134 7.93 -22.75 -2.21
N ALA A 135 7.33 -23.91 -1.94
CA ALA A 135 6.05 -24.00 -1.24
C ALA A 135 6.09 -23.35 0.17
N LYS A 136 7.22 -23.45 0.88
CA LYS A 136 7.41 -22.78 2.18
C LYS A 136 7.49 -21.26 2.04
N LEU A 137 8.16 -20.73 1.00
CA LEU A 137 8.14 -19.29 0.71
C LEU A 137 6.73 -18.80 0.39
N THR A 138 6.00 -19.53 -0.46
CA THR A 138 4.61 -19.21 -0.77
C THR A 138 3.76 -19.15 0.50
N ALA A 139 3.88 -20.15 1.39
CA ALA A 139 3.18 -20.17 2.67
C ALA A 139 3.52 -18.96 3.56
N ILE A 140 4.78 -18.50 3.58
CA ILE A 140 5.17 -17.27 4.29
C ILE A 140 4.43 -16.05 3.72
N THR A 141 4.39 -15.91 2.40
CA THR A 141 3.72 -14.76 1.76
C THR A 141 2.21 -14.76 1.99
N GLU A 142 1.57 -15.93 1.94
CA GLU A 142 0.15 -16.10 2.24
C GLU A 142 -0.15 -15.81 3.70
N PHE A 143 0.68 -16.31 4.61
CA PHE A 143 0.59 -16.01 6.03
C PHE A 143 0.63 -14.51 6.28
N ARG A 144 1.59 -13.79 5.69
CA ARG A 144 1.71 -12.32 5.85
C ARG A 144 0.45 -11.60 5.41
N LYS A 145 -0.03 -11.88 4.20
CA LYS A 145 -1.26 -11.27 3.66
C LYS A 145 -2.46 -11.56 4.54
N LYS A 146 -2.60 -12.81 5.02
CA LYS A 146 -3.72 -13.22 5.88
C LYS A 146 -3.63 -12.57 7.26
N SER A 147 -2.44 -12.54 7.86
CA SER A 147 -2.17 -11.94 9.18
C SER A 147 -2.56 -10.46 9.20
N ILE A 148 -2.08 -9.68 8.21
CA ILE A 148 -2.41 -8.25 8.05
C ILE A 148 -3.92 -8.06 7.85
N ARG A 149 -4.53 -8.83 6.95
CA ARG A 149 -5.98 -8.73 6.70
C ARG A 149 -6.81 -9.01 7.96
N ASN A 150 -6.41 -10.02 8.73
CA ASN A 150 -7.12 -10.40 9.94
C ASN A 150 -7.06 -9.33 11.02
N ILE A 151 -5.88 -8.74 11.27
CA ILE A 151 -5.76 -7.66 12.26
C ILE A 151 -6.53 -6.41 11.82
N LEU A 152 -6.46 -6.05 10.54
CA LEU A 152 -7.23 -4.91 10.00
C LEU A 152 -8.74 -5.14 10.14
N LYS A 153 -9.25 -6.33 9.81
CA LYS A 153 -10.68 -6.66 10.00
C LYS A 153 -11.09 -6.58 11.49
N PHE A 154 -10.19 -6.90 12.40
CA PHE A 154 -10.47 -6.84 13.83
C PHE A 154 -10.51 -5.40 14.35
N ILE A 155 -9.55 -4.57 13.94
CA ILE A 155 -9.43 -3.16 14.34
C ILE A 155 -10.49 -2.27 13.66
N LEU A 156 -10.83 -2.59 12.41
CA LEU A 156 -11.77 -1.88 11.56
C LEU A 156 -13.02 -2.77 11.33
N PRO A 157 -13.92 -2.87 12.30
CA PRO A 157 -15.05 -3.81 12.26
C PRO A 157 -15.98 -3.56 11.06
N TYR A 158 -16.16 -2.30 10.68
CA TYR A 158 -17.02 -1.86 9.58
C TYR A 158 -16.22 -1.48 8.32
N GLY A 159 -14.99 -1.98 8.20
CA GLY A 159 -14.12 -1.72 7.06
C GLY A 159 -13.34 -0.40 7.15
N ASP A 160 -12.66 -0.07 6.06
CA ASP A 160 -11.68 1.02 5.97
C ASP A 160 -12.31 2.39 5.66
N GLY A 161 -13.64 2.49 5.67
CA GLY A 161 -14.39 3.71 5.37
C GLY A 161 -14.49 4.04 3.87
N SER A 162 -13.99 3.18 2.97
CA SER A 162 -14.16 3.38 1.52
C SER A 162 -15.61 3.14 1.06
N SER A 163 -16.27 2.17 1.68
CA SER A 163 -17.65 1.78 1.41
C SER A 163 -18.42 1.75 2.72
N ILE A 164 -19.66 2.25 2.69
CA ILE A 164 -20.56 2.15 3.82
C ILE A 164 -21.05 0.70 3.89
N GLN A 165 -20.71 0.00 4.97
CA GLN A 165 -21.14 -1.37 5.19
C GLN A 165 -22.56 -1.38 5.73
N THR A 166 -23.38 -2.34 5.28
CA THR A 166 -24.75 -2.51 5.76
C THR A 166 -24.81 -2.92 7.24
N ASP A 167 -23.76 -3.60 7.71
CA ASP A 167 -23.65 -4.09 9.10
C ASP A 167 -23.28 -2.99 10.11
N ASP A 168 -22.97 -1.77 9.65
CA ASP A 168 -22.66 -0.63 10.51
C ASP A 168 -23.95 -0.08 11.16
N PRO A 169 -24.03 0.01 12.51
CA PRO A 169 -25.18 0.58 13.20
C PRO A 169 -25.55 1.99 12.73
N ASN A 170 -24.57 2.77 12.28
CA ASN A 170 -24.73 4.14 11.81
C ASN A 170 -24.72 4.23 10.27
N ALA A 171 -24.94 3.11 9.56
CA ALA A 171 -24.95 3.09 8.09
C ALA A 171 -25.95 4.09 7.50
N GLY A 172 -27.15 4.19 8.08
CA GLY A 172 -28.21 5.10 7.62
C GLY A 172 -27.77 6.57 7.64
N GLU A 173 -27.27 7.03 8.79
CA GLU A 173 -26.78 8.40 8.95
C GLU A 173 -25.60 8.70 8.02
N LYS A 174 -24.68 7.76 7.84
CA LYS A 174 -23.56 7.90 6.90
C LYS A 174 -24.04 8.03 5.45
N ILE A 175 -25.06 7.26 5.06
CA ILE A 175 -25.66 7.32 3.72
C ILE A 175 -26.34 8.67 3.51
N GLU A 176 -27.15 9.14 4.47
CA GLU A 176 -27.82 10.44 4.39
C GLU A 176 -26.82 11.59 4.27
N ASN A 177 -25.80 11.60 5.12
CA ASN A 177 -24.72 12.60 5.04
C ASN A 177 -23.98 12.54 3.69
N LYS A 178 -23.73 11.34 3.16
CA LYS A 178 -23.10 11.17 1.85
C LYS A 178 -24.00 11.70 0.74
N ILE A 179 -25.29 11.39 0.75
CA ILE A 179 -26.27 11.92 -0.20
C ILE A 179 -26.29 13.44 -0.14
N ALA A 180 -26.43 14.04 1.05
CA ALA A 180 -26.44 15.49 1.20
C ALA A 180 -25.16 16.15 0.66
N SER A 181 -23.99 15.55 0.89
CA SER A 181 -22.72 16.04 0.34
C SER A 181 -22.68 15.99 -1.20
N LEU A 182 -23.18 14.89 -1.79
CA LEU A 182 -23.24 14.71 -3.24
C LEU A 182 -24.25 15.65 -3.89
N GLU A 183 -25.39 15.91 -3.22
CA GLU A 183 -26.38 16.88 -3.69
C GLU A 183 -25.82 18.30 -3.72
N LYS A 184 -25.10 18.70 -2.66
CA LYS A 184 -24.41 19.99 -2.61
C LYS A 184 -23.38 20.12 -3.73
N GLN A 185 -22.53 19.11 -3.93
CA GLN A 185 -21.55 19.09 -5.01
C GLN A 185 -22.23 19.19 -6.39
N ARG A 186 -23.32 18.44 -6.59
CA ARG A 186 -24.10 18.47 -7.83
C ARG A 186 -24.66 19.88 -8.10
N ASP A 187 -25.18 20.54 -7.08
CA ASP A 187 -25.77 21.88 -7.25
C ASP A 187 -24.72 22.96 -7.46
N GLU A 188 -23.54 22.84 -6.82
CA GLU A 188 -22.35 23.66 -7.14
C GLU A 188 -21.93 23.48 -8.61
N MET A 189 -21.81 22.24 -9.09
CA MET A 189 -21.48 21.95 -10.50
C MET A 189 -22.52 22.54 -11.48
N LYS A 190 -23.81 22.45 -11.17
CA LYS A 190 -24.87 23.08 -11.99
C LYS A 190 -24.74 24.60 -12.02
N ALA A 191 -24.42 25.22 -10.88
CA ALA A 191 -24.22 26.67 -10.80
C ALA A 191 -23.01 27.12 -11.64
N ILE A 192 -21.90 26.39 -11.54
CA ILE A 192 -20.71 26.62 -12.37
C ILE A 192 -21.05 26.44 -13.86
N ASN A 193 -21.79 25.40 -14.23
CA ASN A 193 -22.23 25.18 -15.61
C ASN A 193 -23.13 26.31 -16.13
N LYS A 194 -23.98 26.90 -15.27
CA LYS A 194 -24.79 28.07 -15.60
C LYS A 194 -23.91 29.29 -15.87
N LEU A 195 -22.87 29.51 -15.05
CA LEU A 195 -21.88 30.56 -15.27
C LEU A 195 -21.14 30.36 -16.59
N ILE A 196 -20.65 29.16 -16.88
CA ILE A 196 -19.95 28.86 -18.14
C ILE A 196 -20.83 29.18 -19.34
N ARG A 197 -22.12 28.78 -19.33
CA ARG A 197 -23.05 29.10 -20.43
C ARG A 197 -23.33 30.60 -20.58
N LYS A 198 -23.24 31.36 -19.49
CA LYS A 198 -23.43 32.83 -19.50
C LYS A 198 -22.23 33.54 -20.14
N PHE A 199 -21.01 33.13 -19.77
CA PHE A 199 -19.77 33.79 -20.22
C PHE A 199 -19.25 33.24 -21.57
N PHE A 200 -19.33 31.93 -21.79
CA PHE A 200 -18.87 31.24 -23.01
C PHE A 200 -20.07 30.87 -23.89
N LYS A 201 -20.58 31.85 -24.65
CA LYS A 201 -21.71 31.63 -25.58
C LYS A 201 -21.30 30.59 -26.64
N ASN A 202 -22.14 29.58 -26.85
CA ASN A 202 -21.91 28.45 -27.76
C ASN A 202 -20.63 27.62 -27.50
N GLY A 203 -19.98 27.81 -26.34
CA GLY A 203 -18.72 27.15 -25.99
C GLY A 203 -17.49 27.75 -26.68
N SER A 204 -17.59 28.96 -27.25
CA SER A 204 -16.46 29.63 -27.90
C SER A 204 -15.33 29.93 -26.90
N PRO A 205 -14.07 29.53 -27.18
CA PRO A 205 -12.92 29.83 -26.32
C PRO A 205 -12.56 31.31 -26.25
N GLU A 206 -12.95 32.07 -27.27
CA GLU A 206 -12.67 33.50 -27.38
C GLU A 206 -13.72 34.31 -26.60
N ILE A 207 -13.27 34.89 -25.48
CA ILE A 207 -14.08 35.80 -24.66
C ILE A 207 -13.33 37.12 -24.43
N LEU A 208 -14.10 38.18 -24.21
CA LEU A 208 -13.55 39.51 -23.91
C LEU A 208 -12.69 39.45 -22.63
N PRO A 209 -11.51 40.10 -22.60
CA PRO A 209 -10.63 40.07 -21.42
C PRO A 209 -11.31 40.48 -20.11
N ASP A 210 -12.22 41.45 -20.14
CA ASP A 210 -12.95 41.92 -18.96
C ASP A 210 -13.90 40.85 -18.41
N ASN A 211 -14.61 40.15 -19.29
CA ASN A 211 -15.52 39.05 -18.93
C ASN A 211 -14.76 37.85 -18.37
N LEU A 212 -13.51 37.63 -18.83
CA LEU A 212 -12.64 36.58 -18.32
C LEU A 212 -12.21 36.87 -16.87
N VAL A 213 -11.86 38.13 -16.58
CA VAL A 213 -11.48 38.56 -15.22
C VAL A 213 -12.68 38.43 -14.28
N GLU A 214 -13.87 38.85 -14.71
CA GLU A 214 -15.10 38.71 -13.93
C GLU A 214 -15.43 37.23 -13.63
N PHE A 215 -15.37 36.37 -14.64
CA PHE A 215 -15.61 34.93 -14.48
C PHE A 215 -14.64 34.28 -13.47
N LYS A 216 -13.34 34.57 -13.60
CA LYS A 216 -12.32 34.07 -12.66
C LYS A 216 -12.56 34.58 -11.24
N ASN A 217 -12.97 35.83 -11.08
CA ASN A 217 -13.26 36.40 -9.77
C ASN A 217 -14.46 35.70 -9.13
N ILE A 218 -15.56 35.47 -9.85
CA ILE A 218 -16.74 34.77 -9.34
C ILE A 218 -16.39 33.34 -8.87
N LEU A 219 -15.60 32.60 -9.65
CA LEU A 219 -15.19 31.24 -9.27
C LEU A 219 -14.29 31.20 -8.03
N ARG A 220 -13.43 32.23 -7.86
CA ARG A 220 -12.57 32.34 -6.69
C ARG A 220 -13.35 32.78 -5.45
N THR A 221 -14.28 33.72 -5.57
CA THR A 221 -15.02 34.29 -4.43
C THR A 221 -16.16 33.39 -3.97
N GLU A 222 -17.00 32.91 -4.88
CA GLU A 222 -18.20 32.14 -4.55
C GLU A 222 -17.90 30.65 -4.36
N PHE A 223 -17.07 30.07 -5.22
CA PHE A 223 -16.81 28.62 -5.25
C PHE A 223 -15.44 28.22 -4.66
N LYS A 224 -14.61 29.19 -4.26
CA LYS A 224 -13.27 28.98 -3.67
C LYS A 224 -12.39 28.03 -4.51
N MET A 225 -12.54 28.06 -5.83
CA MET A 225 -11.74 27.20 -6.71
C MET A 225 -10.29 27.65 -6.78
N SER A 226 -9.37 26.68 -6.80
CA SER A 226 -7.94 26.92 -7.01
C SER A 226 -7.66 27.26 -8.48
N GLU A 227 -6.54 27.95 -8.73
CA GLU A 227 -6.16 28.34 -10.10
C GLU A 227 -6.05 27.14 -11.04
N LYS A 228 -5.57 25.99 -10.55
CA LYS A 228 -5.49 24.74 -11.32
C LYS A 228 -6.87 24.23 -11.76
N GLN A 229 -7.86 24.30 -10.87
CA GLN A 229 -9.24 23.88 -11.18
C GLN A 229 -9.89 24.80 -12.20
N ILE A 230 -9.62 26.11 -12.12
CA ILE A 230 -10.13 27.10 -13.07
C ILE A 230 -9.52 26.87 -14.47
N VAL A 231 -8.21 26.62 -14.54
CA VAL A 231 -7.53 26.28 -15.81
C VAL A 231 -8.14 25.03 -16.42
N TYR A 232 -8.30 23.95 -15.64
CA TYR A 232 -8.93 22.71 -16.10
C TYR A 232 -10.35 22.93 -16.64
N LEU A 233 -11.15 23.75 -15.96
CA LEU A 233 -12.51 24.09 -16.37
C LEU A 233 -12.56 24.89 -17.69
N MET A 234 -11.49 25.60 -18.02
CA MET A 234 -11.34 26.39 -19.23
C MET A 234 -10.68 25.62 -20.39
N GLU A 235 -10.21 24.40 -20.15
CA GLU A 235 -9.65 23.57 -21.21
C GLU A 235 -10.76 23.20 -22.21
N PRO A 236 -10.56 23.48 -23.51
CA PRO A 236 -11.54 23.08 -24.52
C PRO A 236 -11.60 21.55 -24.58
N ASN A 237 -12.82 21.03 -24.75
CA ASN A 237 -13.02 19.61 -24.99
C ASN A 237 -12.46 19.21 -26.38
N TYR A 238 -12.54 17.91 -26.70
CA TYR A 238 -12.08 17.38 -28.00
C TYR A 238 -12.69 18.12 -29.22
N GLY A 239 -13.88 18.71 -29.07
CA GLY A 239 -14.55 19.51 -30.10
C GLY A 239 -14.16 21.00 -30.12
N GLY A 240 -13.11 21.41 -29.39
CA GLY A 240 -12.65 22.80 -29.34
C GLY A 240 -13.56 23.74 -28.56
N LYS A 241 -14.50 23.20 -27.77
CA LYS A 241 -15.49 23.99 -27.01
C LYS A 241 -15.22 23.94 -25.53
N ILE A 242 -15.35 25.09 -24.87
CA ILE A 242 -15.38 25.14 -23.40
C ILE A 242 -16.74 24.63 -22.94
N ALA A 243 -16.73 23.42 -22.37
CA ALA A 243 -17.89 22.79 -21.78
C ALA A 243 -17.61 22.60 -20.29
N GLY A 244 -18.58 22.96 -19.45
CA GLY A 244 -18.48 22.68 -18.02
C GLY A 244 -18.63 21.19 -17.71
N PHE A 245 -18.82 20.86 -16.43
CA PHE A 245 -18.97 19.49 -15.95
C PHE A 245 -20.06 18.71 -16.72
N GLU A 246 -19.75 17.47 -17.11
CA GLU A 246 -20.68 16.61 -17.83
C GLU A 246 -21.92 16.27 -16.99
N LYS A 247 -23.07 16.07 -17.65
CA LYS A 247 -24.34 15.77 -16.96
C LYS A 247 -24.31 14.46 -16.14
N TRP A 248 -23.46 13.52 -16.52
CA TRP A 248 -23.28 12.20 -15.89
C TRP A 248 -21.93 12.07 -15.16
N GLY A 249 -21.04 13.06 -15.28
CA GLY A 249 -19.72 13.07 -14.69
C GLY A 249 -19.73 13.58 -13.25
N VAL A 250 -20.54 12.96 -12.38
CA VAL A 250 -20.35 13.12 -10.93
C VAL A 250 -19.34 12.04 -10.52
N THR A 251 -18.07 12.25 -10.89
CA THR A 251 -17.01 11.35 -10.43
C THR A 251 -16.71 11.68 -8.98
N SER A 252 -17.02 10.73 -8.10
CA SER A 252 -16.51 10.71 -6.73
C SER A 252 -14.99 10.60 -6.79
N HIS A 253 -14.31 11.75 -6.68
CA HIS A 253 -12.88 11.85 -6.38
C HIS A 253 -12.66 11.83 -4.87
#